data_AF-A0A5E4QIQ1-F1
#
_entry.id   AF-A0A5E4QIQ1-F1
#
_cell.length_a   1.000
_cell.length_b   1.000
_cell.length_c   1.000
_cell.angle_alpha   90.00
_cell.angle_beta   90.00
_cell.angle_gamma   90.00
#
_symmetry.space_group_name_H-M   'P 1'
#
loop_
_entity.id
_entity.type
_entity.pdbx_description
1 polymer ?
#
loop_
_entity_poly.entity_id
_entity_poly.type
_entity_poly.pdbx_seq_one_letter_code
_entity_poly.pdbx_strand_id
1 'polypeptide(L)'
;MFLILTGKVVNNLFTIKAERFLLHFTRYYSSKMSKSALVILAQGAEEMETVITVDMLRRGGVILPGGLEGSDRLSKSTVVGSLLKEHEKSGKIVAAICAAPTAFVAHGVGKGKKITSYPTTKDQITGDYQYIEGERVVVDGNIVTSRGPGTAYWFGLKLIEMLSGKSSADQVEKGMIISGY
;
A
#
# COMPACT_ATOMS: atom_id res chain seq x y z
N MET A 1 -18.98 6.61 -0.11
CA MET A 1 -18.71 6.88 1.33
C MET A 1 -17.47 6.08 1.70
N PHE A 2 -16.34 6.73 1.96
CA PHE A 2 -15.08 6.04 2.27
C PHE A 2 -15.03 5.74 3.77
N LEU A 3 -14.85 4.47 4.14
CA LEU A 3 -14.64 4.06 5.53
C LEU A 3 -13.15 4.10 5.83
N ILE A 4 -12.68 5.15 6.50
CA ILE A 4 -11.31 5.22 7.01
C ILE A 4 -11.27 4.45 8.32
N LEU A 5 -10.82 3.19 8.26
CA LEU A 5 -10.61 2.37 9.46
C LEU A 5 -9.27 2.75 10.09
N THR A 6 -9.32 3.48 11.21
CA THR A 6 -8.18 3.60 12.12
C THR A 6 -8.48 2.79 13.38
N GLY A 7 -7.88 1.61 13.48
CA GLY A 7 -8.05 0.71 14.62
C GLY A 7 -6.92 0.89 15.65
N LYS A 8 -7.28 0.80 16.94
CA LYS A 8 -6.33 0.69 18.06
C LYS A 8 -6.56 -0.68 18.72
N VAL A 9 -5.50 -1.43 18.97
CA VAL A 9 -5.55 -2.58 19.89
C VAL A 9 -5.25 -2.05 21.29
N VAL A 10 -6.23 -2.12 22.19
CA VAL A 10 -6.02 -1.92 23.62
C VAL A 10 -6.67 -3.12 24.33
N ASN A 11 -5.86 -3.91 25.03
CA ASN A 11 -6.29 -5.01 25.92
C ASN A 11 -7.32 -5.99 25.31
N ASN A 12 -7.03 -6.58 24.14
CA ASN A 12 -7.79 -7.69 23.53
C ASN A 12 -9.31 -7.50 23.36
N LEU A 13 -9.83 -6.26 23.37
CA LEU A 13 -11.24 -5.99 23.09
C LEU A 13 -11.38 -4.93 21.99
N PHE A 14 -12.04 -5.31 20.89
CA PHE A 14 -12.44 -4.39 19.84
C PHE A 14 -13.72 -3.67 20.25
N THR A 15 -13.73 -2.34 20.23
CA THR A 15 -14.96 -1.55 20.33
C THR A 15 -14.96 -0.48 19.24
N ILE A 16 -15.92 -0.60 18.31
CA ILE A 16 -16.16 0.37 17.25
C ILE A 16 -17.19 1.37 17.76
N LYS A 17 -16.81 2.64 17.92
CA LYS A 17 -17.76 3.76 18.02
C LYS A 17 -17.38 4.82 17.01
N ALA A 18 -18.31 5.14 16.13
CA ALA A 18 -18.14 6.14 15.08
C ALA A 18 -18.75 7.46 15.53
N GLU A 19 -17.95 8.45 15.95
CA GLU A 19 -18.37 9.86 16.00
C GLU A 19 -17.22 10.85 15.71
N ARG A 20 -17.59 11.99 15.11
CA ARG A 20 -16.77 13.07 14.52
C ARG A 20 -15.80 13.71 15.53
N PHE A 21 -14.49 13.46 15.41
CA PHE A 21 -13.46 14.22 16.15
C PHE A 21 -12.11 14.25 15.40
N LEU A 22 -12.09 14.72 14.14
CA LEU A 22 -10.96 14.46 13.22
C LEU A 22 -9.77 15.44 13.29
N LEU A 23 -9.96 16.68 13.78
CA LEU A 23 -8.95 17.75 13.59
C LEU A 23 -7.97 17.94 14.76
N HIS A 24 -8.36 17.66 16.00
CA HIS A 24 -7.46 17.77 17.15
C HIS A 24 -6.64 16.51 17.42
N PHE A 25 -7.12 15.35 16.95
CA PHE A 25 -6.48 14.05 17.22
C PHE A 25 -5.23 13.79 16.37
N THR A 26 -5.21 14.31 15.13
CA THR A 26 -4.10 14.18 14.17
C THR A 26 -2.82 14.83 14.68
N ARG A 27 -2.92 15.97 15.36
CA ARG A 27 -1.75 16.73 15.83
C ARG A 27 -1.05 16.10 17.03
N TYR A 28 -1.81 15.44 17.92
CA TYR A 28 -1.28 14.80 19.13
C TYR A 28 -0.57 13.46 18.83
N TYR A 29 -1.09 12.68 17.88
CA TYR A 29 -0.49 11.38 17.54
C TYR A 29 0.65 11.47 16.51
N SER A 30 0.70 12.53 15.70
CA SER A 30 1.79 12.78 14.76
C SER A 30 3.15 12.98 15.44
N SER A 31 3.19 13.30 16.74
CA SER A 31 4.45 13.54 17.47
C SER A 31 5.00 12.32 18.20
N LYS A 32 4.29 11.19 18.24
CA LYS A 32 4.66 10.01 19.07
C LYS A 32 4.87 8.69 18.31
N MET A 33 4.58 8.64 17.01
CA MET A 33 4.84 7.45 16.18
C MET A 33 5.91 7.74 15.14
N SER A 34 7.07 7.10 15.25
CA SER A 34 8.17 7.30 14.29
C SER A 34 7.88 6.70 12.91
N LYS A 35 6.86 5.84 12.78
CA LYS A 35 6.44 5.20 11.52
C LYS A 35 4.92 5.07 11.48
N SER A 36 4.29 5.54 10.40
CA SER A 36 2.84 5.49 10.17
C SER A 36 2.54 4.95 8.78
N ALA A 37 1.45 4.18 8.63
CA ALA A 37 0.97 3.64 7.37
C ALA A 37 -0.42 4.20 7.01
N LEU A 38 -0.69 4.39 5.71
CA LEU A 38 -2.02 4.73 5.20
C LEU A 38 -2.45 3.66 4.18
N VAL A 39 -3.50 2.91 4.51
CA VAL A 39 -4.02 1.87 3.62
C VAL A 39 -5.29 2.41 2.96
N ILE A 40 -5.30 2.58 1.64
CA ILE A 40 -6.47 3.10 0.93
C ILE A 40 -7.20 1.92 0.27
N LEU A 41 -8.13 1.34 1.01
CA LEU A 41 -8.98 0.28 0.49
C LEU A 41 -10.06 0.87 -0.41
N ALA A 42 -10.20 0.32 -1.61
CA ALA A 42 -11.28 0.68 -2.50
C ALA A 42 -12.42 -0.36 -2.38
N GLN A 43 -13.65 0.10 -2.60
CA GLN A 43 -14.82 -0.77 -2.53
C GLN A 43 -14.74 -1.83 -3.64
N GLY A 44 -14.76 -3.11 -3.24
CA GLY A 44 -14.50 -4.27 -4.10
C GLY A 44 -13.16 -4.99 -3.83
N ALA A 45 -12.31 -4.47 -2.94
CA ALA A 45 -11.12 -5.20 -2.46
C ALA A 45 -11.52 -6.42 -1.63
N GLU A 46 -10.90 -7.57 -1.89
CA GLU A 46 -11.20 -8.80 -1.14
C GLU A 46 -10.73 -8.69 0.32
N GLU A 47 -11.47 -9.32 1.24
CA GLU A 47 -11.17 -9.27 2.67
C GLU A 47 -9.78 -9.84 2.99
N MET A 48 -9.33 -10.85 2.22
CA MET A 48 -8.01 -11.44 2.38
C MET A 48 -6.89 -10.47 1.94
N GLU A 49 -7.08 -9.74 0.83
CA GLU A 49 -6.14 -8.69 0.40
C GLU A 49 -6.08 -7.58 1.45
N THR A 50 -7.20 -7.28 2.09
CA THR A 50 -7.30 -6.25 3.13
C THR A 50 -6.64 -6.66 4.43
N VAL A 51 -6.98 -7.83 4.97
CA VAL A 51 -6.49 -8.28 6.29
C VAL A 51 -4.99 -8.54 6.26
N ILE A 52 -4.48 -9.18 5.20
CA ILE A 52 -3.04 -9.40 5.03
C ILE A 52 -2.32 -8.05 4.91
N THR A 53 -2.83 -7.14 4.08
CA THR A 53 -2.25 -5.80 3.91
C THR A 53 -2.27 -5.01 5.22
N VAL A 54 -3.37 -5.02 5.97
CA VAL A 54 -3.49 -4.29 7.25
C VAL A 54 -2.64 -4.90 8.37
N ASP A 55 -2.57 -6.24 8.48
CA ASP A 55 -1.74 -6.94 9.47
C ASP A 55 -0.25 -6.68 9.22
N MET A 56 0.17 -6.71 7.95
CA MET A 56 1.54 -6.34 7.54
C MET A 56 1.82 -4.83 7.75
N LEU A 57 0.82 -3.97 7.58
CA LEU A 57 0.97 -2.51 7.60
C LEU A 57 0.78 -1.81 8.92
N ARG A 58 0.49 -2.54 10.00
CA ARG A 58 0.63 -2.01 11.37
C ARG A 58 2.04 -1.44 11.65
N ARG A 59 3.00 -1.56 10.71
CA ARG A 59 4.40 -1.16 10.84
C ARG A 59 4.94 -0.13 9.81
N GLY A 60 4.13 0.45 8.89
CA GLY A 60 4.48 1.71 8.17
C GLY A 60 4.18 1.79 6.65
N GLY A 61 3.99 2.99 6.09
CA GLY A 61 3.89 3.26 4.62
C GLY A 61 2.47 3.35 4.01
N VAL A 62 2.34 3.98 2.83
CA VAL A 62 1.04 4.09 2.12
C VAL A 62 0.88 2.98 1.10
N ILE A 63 -0.23 2.25 1.15
CA ILE A 63 -0.49 1.10 0.26
C ILE A 63 -1.86 1.18 -0.38
N LEU A 64 -1.87 0.96 -1.69
CA LEU A 64 -3.06 0.77 -2.51
C LEU A 64 -3.19 -0.72 -2.86
N PRO A 65 -4.17 -1.45 -2.29
CA PRO A 65 -4.54 -2.78 -2.75
C PRO A 65 -5.23 -2.72 -4.12
N GLY A 66 -5.33 -3.90 -4.74
CA GLY A 66 -5.88 -4.09 -6.07
C GLY A 66 -7.41 -4.05 -6.18
N GLY A 67 -7.92 -4.82 -7.15
CA GLY A 67 -9.31 -4.81 -7.59
C GLY A 67 -9.54 -3.79 -8.71
N LEU A 68 -10.17 -4.20 -9.81
CA LEU A 68 -10.36 -3.35 -11.01
C LEU A 68 -11.22 -2.11 -10.70
N GLU A 69 -12.42 -2.33 -10.17
CA GLU A 69 -13.34 -1.24 -9.79
C GLU A 69 -12.74 -0.35 -8.71
N GLY A 70 -11.98 -0.97 -7.79
CA GLY A 70 -11.30 -0.27 -6.74
C GLY A 70 -10.20 0.66 -7.26
N SER A 71 -9.36 0.15 -8.16
CA SER A 71 -8.26 0.89 -8.78
C SER A 71 -8.77 2.04 -9.65
N ASP A 72 -9.88 1.85 -10.39
CA ASP A 72 -10.52 2.93 -11.16
C ASP A 72 -10.96 4.10 -10.27
N ARG A 73 -11.58 3.80 -9.11
CA ARG A 73 -11.95 4.82 -8.11
C ARG A 73 -10.73 5.55 -7.56
N LEU A 74 -9.65 4.83 -7.27
CA LEU A 74 -8.40 5.42 -6.79
C LEU A 74 -7.80 6.38 -7.82
N SER A 75 -7.77 5.96 -9.10
CA SER A 75 -7.29 6.76 -10.23
C SER A 75 -8.08 8.06 -10.43
N LYS A 76 -9.39 8.07 -10.12
CA LYS A 76 -10.26 9.25 -10.26
C LYS A 76 -10.28 10.16 -9.02
N SER A 77 -9.75 9.72 -7.89
CA SER A 77 -9.83 10.46 -6.63
C SER A 77 -8.70 11.48 -6.49
N THR A 78 -9.04 12.77 -6.52
CA THR A 78 -8.08 13.87 -6.33
C THR A 78 -7.42 13.85 -4.94
N VAL A 79 -8.18 13.44 -3.90
CA VAL A 79 -7.66 13.29 -2.53
C VAL A 79 -6.57 12.22 -2.49
N VAL A 80 -6.79 11.07 -3.16
CA VAL A 80 -5.78 10.01 -3.26
C VAL A 80 -4.55 10.52 -3.99
N GLY A 81 -4.73 11.21 -5.12
CA GLY A 81 -3.63 11.81 -5.86
C GLY A 81 -2.78 12.78 -5.03
N SER A 82 -3.41 13.66 -4.25
CA SER A 82 -2.70 14.58 -3.35
C SER A 82 -1.90 13.84 -2.28
N LEU A 83 -2.48 12.82 -1.65
CA LEU A 83 -1.81 12.05 -0.59
C LEU A 83 -0.62 11.25 -1.12
N LEU A 84 -0.75 10.64 -2.29
CA LEU A 84 0.34 9.89 -2.92
C LEU A 84 1.52 10.81 -3.25
N LYS A 85 1.25 11.98 -3.84
CA LYS A 85 2.29 12.98 -4.15
C LYS A 85 2.98 13.51 -2.90
N GLU A 86 2.24 13.75 -1.82
CA GLU A 86 2.81 14.19 -0.55
C GLU A 86 3.74 13.11 0.04
N HIS A 87 3.34 11.84 -0.04
CA HIS A 87 4.15 10.72 0.45
C HIS A 87 5.39 10.50 -0.41
N GLU A 88 5.26 10.58 -1.73
CA GLU A 88 6.39 10.54 -2.65
C GLU A 88 7.39 11.66 -2.33
N LYS A 89 6.92 12.91 -2.21
CA LYS A 89 7.74 14.09 -1.92
C LYS A 89 8.43 14.01 -0.55
N SER A 90 7.81 13.35 0.43
CA SER A 90 8.38 13.16 1.77
C SER A 90 9.31 11.93 1.86
N GLY A 91 9.60 11.26 0.74
CA GLY A 91 10.46 10.08 0.70
C GLY A 91 9.88 8.86 1.41
N LYS A 92 8.58 8.89 1.75
CA LYS A 92 7.88 7.76 2.35
C LYS A 92 7.58 6.72 1.29
N ILE A 93 7.46 5.46 1.73
CA ILE A 93 7.08 4.36 0.85
C ILE A 93 5.69 4.60 0.28
N VAL A 94 5.59 4.51 -1.05
CA VAL A 94 4.35 4.55 -1.83
C VAL A 94 4.27 3.24 -2.60
N ALA A 95 3.30 2.40 -2.24
CA ALA A 95 3.21 1.05 -2.78
C ALA A 95 1.86 0.71 -3.39
N ALA A 96 1.85 -0.06 -4.47
CA ALA A 96 0.64 -0.49 -5.16
C ALA A 96 0.77 -1.90 -5.74
N ILE A 97 -0.30 -2.70 -5.68
CA ILE A 97 -0.33 -4.07 -6.20
C ILE A 97 -1.49 -4.28 -7.16
N CYS A 98 -1.33 -5.23 -8.08
CA CYS A 98 -2.38 -5.65 -9.00
C CYS A 98 -2.74 -4.50 -9.97
N ALA A 99 -4.00 -4.08 -10.02
CA ALA A 99 -4.46 -2.99 -10.88
C ALA A 99 -4.14 -1.59 -10.31
N ALA A 100 -3.79 -1.49 -9.03
CA ALA A 100 -3.58 -0.22 -8.34
C ALA A 100 -2.44 0.66 -8.88
N PRO A 101 -1.36 0.14 -9.50
CA PRO A 101 -0.34 0.97 -10.15
C PRO A 101 -0.90 1.89 -11.25
N THR A 102 -2.09 1.63 -11.80
CA THR A 102 -2.78 2.56 -12.70
C THR A 102 -3.08 3.91 -12.05
N ALA A 103 -3.28 3.94 -10.72
CA ALA A 103 -3.45 5.17 -9.96
C ALA A 103 -2.17 6.01 -9.90
N PHE A 104 -0.99 5.38 -9.95
CA PHE A 104 0.27 6.12 -10.04
C PHE A 104 0.35 6.88 -11.35
N VAL A 105 -0.01 6.23 -12.45
CA VAL A 105 -0.07 6.84 -13.78
C VAL A 105 -1.09 7.97 -13.82
N ALA A 106 -2.31 7.72 -13.36
CA ALA A 106 -3.39 8.71 -13.36
C ALA A 106 -3.04 9.97 -12.57
N HIS A 107 -2.33 9.82 -11.46
CA HIS A 107 -1.93 10.95 -10.61
C HIS A 107 -0.54 11.50 -10.95
N GLY A 108 0.24 10.84 -11.78
CA GLY A 108 1.62 11.22 -12.11
C GLY A 108 2.59 11.06 -10.94
N VAL A 109 2.42 10.00 -10.16
CA VAL A 109 3.29 9.59 -9.04
C VAL A 109 4.33 8.61 -9.58
N GLY A 110 5.59 8.72 -9.18
CA GLY A 110 6.65 7.81 -9.59
C GLY A 110 7.11 7.97 -11.03
N LYS A 111 7.02 9.17 -11.62
CA LYS A 111 7.50 9.40 -13.00
C LYS A 111 8.99 9.11 -13.13
N GLY A 112 9.37 8.47 -14.24
CA GLY A 112 10.72 7.98 -14.54
C GLY A 112 11.12 6.71 -13.78
N LYS A 113 10.22 6.14 -12.95
CA LYS A 113 10.52 4.97 -12.10
C LYS A 113 10.18 3.66 -12.77
N LYS A 114 10.83 2.60 -12.29
CA LYS A 114 10.48 1.21 -12.61
C LYS A 114 9.22 0.79 -11.86
N ILE A 115 8.23 0.26 -12.57
CA ILE A 115 7.00 -0.30 -11.97
C ILE A 115 6.52 -1.55 -12.70
N THR A 116 5.67 -2.34 -12.05
CA THR A 116 4.92 -3.45 -12.65
C THR A 116 3.44 -3.35 -12.27
N SER A 117 2.58 -4.18 -12.88
CA SER A 117 1.14 -4.22 -12.58
C SER A 117 0.54 -5.59 -12.89
N TYR A 118 -0.77 -5.72 -12.68
CA TYR A 118 -1.52 -6.89 -13.14
C TYR A 118 -1.43 -7.02 -14.67
N PRO A 119 -1.32 -8.24 -15.24
CA PRO A 119 -1.09 -8.40 -16.67
C PRO A 119 -2.09 -7.67 -17.58
N THR A 120 -3.38 -7.65 -17.21
CA THR A 120 -4.42 -7.00 -18.01
C THR A 120 -4.45 -5.47 -17.89
N THR A 121 -3.72 -4.90 -16.92
CA THR A 121 -3.58 -3.44 -16.76
C THR A 121 -2.27 -2.90 -17.31
N LYS A 122 -1.41 -3.77 -17.87
CA LYS A 122 -0.11 -3.38 -18.44
C LYS A 122 -0.22 -2.23 -19.44
N ASP A 123 -1.18 -2.30 -20.36
CA ASP A 123 -1.36 -1.30 -21.41
C ASP A 123 -1.86 0.05 -20.87
N GLN A 124 -2.30 0.11 -19.61
CA GLN A 124 -2.67 1.35 -18.93
C GLN A 124 -1.45 2.02 -18.26
N ILE A 125 -0.32 1.30 -18.13
CA ILE A 125 0.93 1.85 -17.63
C ILE A 125 1.65 2.60 -18.75
N THR A 126 1.18 3.83 -18.98
CA THR A 126 1.62 4.70 -20.08
C THR A 126 2.37 5.93 -19.55
N GLY A 127 3.07 6.62 -20.45
CA GLY A 127 3.82 7.83 -20.13
C GLY A 127 5.25 7.53 -19.67
N ASP A 128 5.75 8.34 -18.75
CA ASP A 128 7.13 8.30 -18.28
C ASP A 128 7.31 7.26 -17.16
N TYR A 129 7.24 5.98 -17.52
CA TYR A 129 7.45 4.85 -16.60
C TYR A 129 8.23 3.74 -17.30
N GLN A 130 9.14 3.09 -16.58
CA GLN A 130 9.81 1.88 -17.07
C GLN A 130 9.04 0.65 -16.59
N TYR A 131 8.23 0.05 -17.48
CA TYR A 131 7.49 -1.17 -17.13
C TYR A 131 8.42 -2.38 -17.03
N ILE A 132 8.33 -3.10 -15.92
CA ILE A 132 9.09 -4.33 -15.67
C ILE A 132 8.14 -5.52 -15.73
N GLU A 133 8.37 -6.38 -16.72
CA GLU A 133 7.63 -7.62 -16.94
C GLU A 133 8.26 -8.76 -16.13
N GLY A 134 7.46 -9.74 -15.70
CA GLY A 134 7.96 -10.96 -15.06
C GLY A 134 8.23 -10.84 -13.55
N GLU A 135 8.69 -9.69 -13.08
CA GLU A 135 9.11 -9.51 -11.68
C GLU A 135 7.94 -9.53 -10.68
N ARG A 136 8.09 -10.28 -9.59
CA ARG A 136 7.05 -10.40 -8.55
C ARG A 136 6.85 -9.08 -7.80
N VAL A 137 7.94 -8.38 -7.52
CA VAL A 137 7.96 -7.09 -6.84
C VAL A 137 9.03 -6.22 -7.50
N VAL A 138 8.67 -4.98 -7.80
CA VAL A 138 9.59 -3.98 -8.36
C VAL A 138 9.75 -2.88 -7.34
N VAL A 139 11.00 -2.55 -7.02
CA VAL A 139 11.38 -1.48 -6.09
C VAL A 139 12.25 -0.49 -6.82
N ASP A 140 11.88 0.78 -6.78
CA ASP A 140 12.69 1.89 -7.28
C ASP A 140 12.61 3.07 -6.29
N GLY A 141 13.62 3.17 -5.43
CA GLY A 141 13.62 4.10 -4.31
C GLY A 141 12.48 3.80 -3.33
N ASN A 142 11.57 4.76 -3.16
CA ASN A 142 10.40 4.64 -2.30
C ASN A 142 9.14 4.16 -3.03
N ILE A 143 9.20 3.91 -4.34
CA ILE A 143 8.10 3.34 -5.12
C ILE A 143 8.21 1.82 -5.14
N VAL A 144 7.15 1.12 -4.73
CA VAL A 144 7.10 -0.34 -4.68
C VAL A 144 5.85 -0.83 -5.40
N THR A 145 6.00 -1.71 -6.38
CA THR A 145 4.86 -2.29 -7.10
C THR A 145 4.91 -3.80 -7.19
N SER A 146 3.75 -4.43 -7.32
CA SER A 146 3.62 -5.89 -7.47
C SER A 146 2.45 -6.26 -8.37
N ARG A 147 2.41 -7.52 -8.83
CA ARG A 147 1.61 -7.94 -9.98
C ARG A 147 0.19 -8.40 -9.65
N GLY A 148 -0.06 -9.10 -8.55
CA GLY A 148 -1.40 -9.64 -8.29
C GLY A 148 -1.47 -10.53 -7.05
N PRO A 149 -2.57 -11.25 -6.84
CA PRO A 149 -2.78 -12.07 -5.64
C PRO A 149 -1.64 -13.09 -5.42
N GLY A 150 -1.17 -13.74 -6.49
CA GLY A 150 -0.06 -14.69 -6.44
C GLY A 150 1.30 -14.07 -6.08
N THR A 151 1.43 -12.74 -6.02
CA THR A 151 2.65 -12.03 -5.63
C THR A 151 2.49 -11.23 -4.34
N ALA A 152 1.32 -11.27 -3.70
CA ALA A 152 1.00 -10.49 -2.50
C ALA A 152 1.94 -10.79 -1.32
N TYR A 153 2.33 -12.06 -1.15
CA TYR A 153 3.29 -12.45 -0.12
C TYR A 153 4.66 -11.78 -0.29
N TRP A 154 5.28 -11.88 -1.47
CA TRP A 154 6.57 -11.23 -1.76
C TRP A 154 6.47 -9.71 -1.62
N PHE A 155 5.35 -9.13 -2.06
CA PHE A 155 5.09 -7.70 -1.92
C PHE A 155 5.10 -7.28 -0.45
N GLY A 156 4.33 -7.98 0.37
CA GLY A 156 4.27 -7.74 1.80
C GLY A 156 5.62 -7.89 2.49
N LEU A 157 6.38 -8.95 2.20
CA LEU A 157 7.69 -9.14 2.81
C LEU A 157 8.69 -8.06 2.40
N LYS A 158 8.63 -7.59 1.15
CA LYS A 158 9.46 -6.46 0.71
C LYS A 158 9.14 -5.19 1.47
N LEU A 159 7.87 -4.94 1.77
CA LEU A 159 7.47 -3.81 2.59
C LEU A 159 7.97 -3.97 4.03
N ILE A 160 7.86 -5.16 4.63
CA ILE A 160 8.41 -5.43 5.96
C ILE A 160 9.92 -5.18 5.99
N GLU A 161 10.65 -5.66 4.99
CA GLU A 161 12.09 -5.44 4.86
C GLU A 161 12.43 -3.94 4.81
N MET A 162 11.73 -3.18 3.97
CA MET A 162 11.98 -1.74 3.83
C MET A 162 11.60 -0.94 5.09
N LEU A 163 10.61 -1.40 5.86
CA LEU A 163 10.12 -0.70 7.05
C LEU A 163 10.84 -1.09 8.33
N SER A 164 11.19 -2.36 8.46
CA SER A 164 11.61 -3.02 9.72
C SER A 164 12.88 -3.86 9.57
N GLY A 165 13.51 -3.85 8.40
CA GLY A 165 14.75 -4.58 8.12
C GLY A 165 14.55 -6.04 7.73
N LYS A 166 15.55 -6.62 7.05
CA LYS A 166 15.52 -8.00 6.53
C LYS A 166 15.24 -9.04 7.60
N SER A 167 15.83 -8.91 8.80
CA SER A 167 15.56 -9.83 9.92
C SER A 167 14.08 -9.94 10.30
N SER A 168 13.32 -8.84 10.20
CA SER A 168 11.87 -8.87 10.45
C SER A 168 11.12 -9.62 9.34
N ALA A 169 11.53 -9.43 8.08
CA ALA A 169 10.94 -10.13 6.94
C ALA A 169 11.24 -11.63 7.00
N ASP A 170 12.47 -12.03 7.33
CA ASP A 170 12.88 -13.43 7.46
C ASP A 170 12.10 -14.17 8.56
N GLN A 171 11.83 -13.50 9.68
CA GLN A 171 11.02 -14.06 10.76
C GLN A 171 9.58 -14.32 10.31
N VAL A 172 8.99 -13.40 9.54
CA VAL A 172 7.64 -13.54 9.00
C VAL A 172 7.59 -14.62 7.93
N GLU A 173 8.54 -14.65 7.00
CA GLU A 173 8.69 -15.74 6.01
C GLU A 173 8.71 -17.11 6.68
N LYS A 174 9.57 -17.28 7.69
CA LYS A 174 9.68 -18.52 8.44
C LYS A 174 8.38 -18.89 9.15
N GLY A 175 7.71 -17.90 9.77
CA GLY A 175 6.44 -18.10 10.48
C GLY A 175 5.28 -18.47 9.55
N MET A 176 5.32 -18.01 8.30
CA MET A 176 4.32 -18.34 7.27
C MET A 176 4.60 -19.69 6.58
N ILE A 177 5.75 -20.33 6.86
CA ILE A 177 6.18 -21.59 6.23
C ILE A 177 6.24 -21.43 4.71
N ILE A 178 6.77 -20.30 4.25
CA ILE A 178 7.00 -20.01 2.84
C ILE A 178 8.51 -19.93 2.62
N SER A 179 8.96 -20.16 1.38
CA SER A 179 10.37 -20.05 0.99
C SER A 179 10.51 -19.28 -0.31
N GLY A 180 11.68 -18.66 -0.51
CA GLY A 180 12.05 -18.01 -1.77
C GLY A 180 11.78 -16.51 -1.79
N TYR A 181 11.88 -15.84 -0.64
CA TYR A 181 11.91 -14.38 -0.52
C TYR A 181 13.32 -13.77 -0.46
#